data_AF-A0A3N6QHI6-F1
#
_entry.id   AF-A0A3N6QHI6-F1
#
_cell.length_a   1.000
_cell.length_b   1.000
_cell.length_c   1.000
_cell.angle_alpha   90.00
_cell.angle_beta   90.00
_cell.angle_gamma   90.00
#
_symmetry.space_group_name_H-M   'P 1'
#
loop_
_entity.id
_entity.type
_entity.pdbx_description
1 polymer ?
#
loop_
_entity_poly.entity_id
_entity_poly.type
_entity_poly.pdbx_seq_one_letter_code
_entity_poly.pdbx_strand_id
1 'polypeptide(L)'
;MVTFWVALLATSILIYLLLDGFDLGVGMLCGLAHSEAKRETMLHTVAPVWDGNETWLVVTGVIMWGAFPLAYATVMSAFYIPVIVMLLGLILRGVAFEFRSKALRSRWIWDVSFVAGSLVASFMQGAMVGALVEGLQFSNGDYVGGTFGWLTAFSALCGIGLCFGYSLLGACWLVRKCEGLVRDAARRQIPPLAIGVLMFLIVVFAYALAEHLPILQRWTDRPYLFLFPLIGAGAAAVLATSVLRHDDYWPFHMVALIFAAAFGTLALSFWPYMIPFVLTIDEAAAPHASLAFMFWGAGLFVFPLMLLYVAVGYRVFRGKSAPAVDHY
;
A
#
# COMPACT_ATOMS: atom_id res chain seq x y z
N MET A 1 3.84 23.02 -13.64
CA MET A 1 2.97 21.94 -14.14
C MET A 1 3.53 20.55 -13.82
N VAL A 2 4.78 20.24 -14.17
CA VAL A 2 5.39 18.91 -13.86
C VAL A 2 5.35 18.58 -12.36
N THR A 3 5.81 19.49 -11.50
CA THR A 3 5.79 19.29 -10.03
C THR A 3 4.40 19.02 -9.47
N PHE A 4 3.36 19.64 -10.03
CA PHE A 4 1.97 19.38 -9.62
C PHE A 4 1.60 17.92 -9.90
N TRP A 5 1.91 17.43 -11.11
CA TRP A 5 1.62 16.05 -11.48
C TRP A 5 2.45 15.02 -10.70
N VAL A 6 3.71 15.34 -10.38
CA VAL A 6 4.53 14.49 -9.49
C VAL A 6 3.93 14.44 -8.09
N ALA A 7 3.54 15.59 -7.52
CA ALA A 7 2.91 15.65 -6.21
C ALA A 7 1.58 14.89 -6.21
N LEU A 8 0.80 15.00 -7.29
CA LEU A 8 -0.46 14.29 -7.47
C LEU A 8 -0.25 12.77 -7.55
N LEU A 9 0.75 12.33 -8.31
CA LEU A 9 1.12 10.93 -8.43
C LEU A 9 1.55 10.36 -7.07
N ALA A 10 2.47 11.04 -6.38
CA ALA A 10 2.94 10.64 -5.06
C ALA A 10 1.80 10.59 -4.04
N THR A 11 0.89 11.57 -4.08
CA THR A 11 -0.29 11.62 -3.20
C THR A 11 -1.24 10.46 -3.51
N SER A 12 -1.50 10.17 -4.79
CA SER A 12 -2.38 9.07 -5.20
C SER A 12 -1.84 7.71 -4.77
N ILE A 13 -0.52 7.49 -4.93
CA ILE A 13 0.16 6.28 -4.46
C ILE A 13 0.07 6.17 -2.93
N LEU A 14 0.32 7.26 -2.20
CA LEU A 14 0.24 7.27 -0.75
C LEU A 14 -1.19 6.97 -0.26
N ILE A 15 -2.20 7.57 -0.88
CA ILE A 15 -3.60 7.30 -0.54
C ILE A 15 -3.94 5.83 -0.81
N TYR A 16 -3.54 5.29 -1.97
CA TYR A 16 -3.72 3.87 -2.27
C TYR A 16 -3.05 2.97 -1.23
N LEU A 17 -1.77 3.22 -0.93
CA LEU A 17 -0.96 2.49 0.04
C LEU A 17 -1.61 2.47 1.44
N LEU A 18 -2.20 3.59 1.85
CA LEU A 18 -2.83 3.70 3.17
C LEU A 18 -4.25 3.12 3.19
N LEU A 19 -5.06 3.38 2.17
CA LEU A 19 -6.46 2.99 2.17
C LEU A 19 -6.63 1.51 1.79
N ASP A 20 -6.15 1.11 0.62
CA ASP A 20 -6.25 -0.29 0.19
C ASP A 20 -5.30 -1.18 1.00
N GLY A 21 -4.22 -0.62 1.56
CA GLY A 21 -3.31 -1.35 2.44
C GLY A 21 -3.98 -1.92 3.69
N PHE A 22 -4.94 -1.22 4.31
CA PHE A 22 -5.68 -1.79 5.43
C PHE A 22 -6.72 -2.82 4.97
N ASP A 23 -7.33 -2.65 3.79
CA ASP A 23 -8.28 -3.61 3.21
C ASP A 23 -7.60 -4.94 2.91
N LEU A 24 -6.45 -4.89 2.21
CA LEU A 24 -5.59 -6.04 1.95
C LEU A 24 -5.09 -6.67 3.26
N GLY A 25 -4.76 -5.84 4.24
CA GLY A 25 -4.43 -6.26 5.60
C GLY A 25 -5.53 -7.09 6.24
N VAL A 26 -6.76 -6.56 6.32
CA VAL A 26 -7.94 -7.27 6.83
C VAL A 26 -8.15 -8.56 6.04
N GLY A 27 -7.95 -8.52 4.73
CA GLY A 27 -8.03 -9.67 3.84
C GLY A 27 -7.11 -10.83 4.21
N MET A 28 -5.84 -10.53 4.48
CA MET A 28 -4.89 -11.53 4.96
C MET A 28 -5.26 -12.05 6.36
N LEU A 29 -5.68 -11.17 7.27
CA LEU A 29 -6.04 -11.54 8.64
C LEU A 29 -7.32 -12.42 8.72
N CYS A 30 -8.22 -12.34 7.73
CA CYS A 30 -9.39 -13.23 7.64
C CYS A 30 -8.99 -14.73 7.60
N GLY A 31 -7.80 -15.05 7.09
CA GLY A 31 -7.27 -16.41 7.10
C GLY A 31 -7.00 -16.94 8.51
N LEU A 32 -6.64 -16.06 9.44
CA LEU A 32 -6.34 -16.39 10.84
C LEU A 32 -7.58 -16.41 11.74
N ALA A 33 -8.72 -15.91 11.27
CA ALA A 33 -9.95 -15.86 12.05
C ALA A 33 -10.61 -17.25 12.12
N HIS A 34 -10.58 -17.92 13.27
CA HIS A 34 -11.10 -19.30 13.41
C HIS A 34 -12.63 -19.44 13.32
N SER A 35 -13.40 -18.35 13.41
CA SER A 35 -14.87 -18.37 13.44
C SER A 35 -15.45 -17.57 12.28
N GLU A 36 -16.52 -18.09 11.69
CA GLU A 36 -17.25 -17.44 10.60
C GLU A 36 -17.81 -16.07 11.00
N ALA A 37 -18.41 -15.95 12.19
CA ALA A 37 -18.90 -14.69 12.70
C ALA A 37 -17.79 -13.62 12.82
N LYS A 38 -16.56 -14.03 13.15
CA LYS A 38 -15.40 -13.13 13.16
C LYS A 38 -15.04 -12.68 11.76
N ARG A 39 -14.96 -13.59 10.79
CA ARG A 39 -14.68 -13.27 9.39
C ARG A 39 -15.71 -12.33 8.80
N GLU A 40 -16.98 -12.59 9.04
CA GLU A 40 -18.08 -11.74 8.58
C GLU A 40 -17.99 -10.33 9.16
N THR A 41 -17.78 -10.21 10.48
CA THR A 41 -17.60 -8.91 11.14
C THR A 41 -16.40 -8.15 10.54
N MET A 42 -15.28 -8.84 10.29
CA MET A 42 -14.09 -8.24 9.66
C MET A 42 -14.40 -7.71 8.27
N LEU A 43 -15.08 -8.49 7.43
CA LEU A 43 -15.48 -8.10 6.06
C LEU A 43 -16.43 -6.90 6.06
N HIS A 44 -17.38 -6.83 7.00
CA HIS A 44 -18.28 -5.69 7.12
C HIS A 44 -17.58 -4.37 7.44
N THR A 45 -16.37 -4.39 8.01
CA THR A 45 -15.61 -3.15 8.27
C THR A 45 -15.07 -2.51 6.99
N VAL A 46 -14.85 -3.29 5.94
CA VAL A 46 -14.21 -2.85 4.69
C VAL A 46 -15.20 -2.76 3.52
N ALA A 47 -16.34 -3.48 3.60
CA ALA A 47 -17.42 -3.50 2.60
C ALA A 47 -17.81 -2.13 2.01
N PRO A 48 -17.92 -1.04 2.78
CA PRO A 48 -18.41 0.23 2.24
C PRO A 48 -17.33 1.04 1.51
N VAL A 49 -16.05 0.70 1.67
CA VAL A 49 -14.93 1.56 1.26
C VAL A 49 -13.95 0.91 0.29
N TRP A 50 -13.88 -0.43 0.22
CA TRP A 50 -12.84 -1.14 -0.55
C TRP A 50 -12.81 -0.79 -2.04
N ASP A 51 -13.96 -0.71 -2.70
CA ASP A 51 -14.06 -0.37 -4.13
C ASP A 51 -13.54 1.07 -4.40
N GLY A 52 -13.90 2.00 -3.51
CA GLY A 52 -13.38 3.37 -3.56
C GLY A 52 -11.87 3.46 -3.29
N ASN A 53 -11.33 2.54 -2.50
CA ASN A 53 -9.90 2.50 -2.18
C ASN A 53 -9.08 1.98 -3.37
N GLU A 54 -9.56 0.97 -4.10
CA GLU A 54 -8.91 0.46 -5.33
C GLU A 54 -8.84 1.52 -6.44
N THR A 55 -9.79 2.46 -6.48
CA THR A 55 -9.81 3.54 -7.48
C THR A 55 -8.50 4.34 -7.50
N TRP A 56 -7.81 4.47 -6.37
CA TRP A 56 -6.53 5.21 -6.29
C TRP A 56 -5.39 4.53 -7.05
N LEU A 57 -5.43 3.21 -7.20
CA LEU A 57 -4.49 2.47 -8.05
C LEU A 57 -4.72 2.84 -9.53
N VAL A 58 -5.98 2.88 -9.96
CA VAL A 58 -6.35 3.25 -11.32
C VAL A 58 -5.93 4.70 -11.62
N VAL A 59 -6.19 5.62 -10.68
CA VAL A 59 -5.79 7.02 -10.78
C VAL A 59 -4.28 7.15 -10.92
N THR A 60 -3.52 6.38 -10.14
CA THR A 60 -2.05 6.31 -10.27
C THR A 60 -1.64 5.90 -11.68
N GLY A 61 -2.24 4.83 -12.22
CA GLY A 61 -1.98 4.37 -13.60
C GLY A 61 -2.33 5.43 -14.66
N VAL A 62 -3.46 6.12 -14.51
CA VAL A 62 -3.89 7.19 -15.42
C VAL A 62 -2.95 8.40 -15.36
N ILE A 63 -2.49 8.81 -14.17
CA ILE A 63 -1.52 9.90 -14.02
C ILE A 63 -0.19 9.50 -14.66
N MET A 64 0.29 8.29 -14.42
CA MET A 64 1.51 7.80 -15.06
C MET A 64 1.37 7.81 -16.58
N TRP A 65 0.28 7.25 -17.12
CA TRP A 65 0.06 7.18 -18.56
C TRP A 65 -0.07 8.57 -19.20
N GLY A 66 -0.82 9.48 -18.59
CA GLY A 66 -1.08 10.80 -19.17
C GLY A 66 0.03 11.82 -18.94
N ALA A 67 0.56 11.92 -17.71
CA ALA A 67 1.54 12.92 -17.33
C ALA A 67 3.00 12.44 -17.50
N PHE A 68 3.25 11.14 -17.40
CA PHE A 68 4.59 10.54 -17.44
C PHE A 68 4.66 9.29 -18.34
N PRO A 69 4.28 9.40 -19.63
CA PRO A 69 4.06 8.25 -20.51
C PRO A 69 5.29 7.36 -20.68
N LEU A 70 6.49 7.96 -20.70
CA LEU A 70 7.74 7.21 -20.78
C LEU A 70 7.93 6.36 -19.52
N ALA A 71 7.72 6.94 -18.34
CA ALA A 71 7.79 6.18 -17.09
C ALA A 71 6.74 5.08 -17.02
N TYR A 72 5.51 5.33 -17.50
CA TYR A 72 4.48 4.31 -17.61
C TYR A 72 4.92 3.13 -18.49
N ALA A 73 5.42 3.40 -19.69
CA ALA A 73 5.90 2.37 -20.61
C ALA A 73 7.04 1.54 -19.99
N THR A 74 8.00 2.20 -19.35
CA THR A 74 9.14 1.54 -18.71
C THR A 74 8.72 0.66 -17.52
N VAL A 75 7.86 1.17 -16.63
CA VAL A 75 7.35 0.42 -15.46
C VAL A 75 6.52 -0.79 -15.91
N MET A 76 5.65 -0.62 -16.92
CA MET A 76 4.86 -1.73 -17.45
C MET A 76 5.72 -2.80 -18.13
N SER A 77 6.80 -2.41 -18.81
CA SER A 77 7.75 -3.36 -19.40
C SER A 77 8.54 -4.13 -18.34
N ALA A 78 9.00 -3.46 -17.30
CA ALA A 78 9.78 -4.07 -16.23
C ALA A 78 8.94 -4.98 -15.32
N PHE A 79 7.70 -4.56 -15.03
CA PHE A 79 6.83 -5.22 -14.06
C PHE A 79 5.59 -5.86 -14.69
N TYR A 80 5.64 -6.24 -15.97
CA TYR A 80 4.51 -6.86 -16.65
C TYR A 80 3.91 -8.03 -15.86
N ILE A 81 4.74 -9.00 -15.44
CA ILE A 81 4.29 -10.17 -14.68
C ILE A 81 3.79 -9.76 -13.27
N PRO A 82 4.55 -9.01 -12.44
CA PRO A 82 4.05 -8.54 -11.14
C PRO A 82 2.73 -7.80 -11.20
N VAL A 83 2.56 -6.88 -12.14
CA VAL A 83 1.34 -6.08 -12.30
C VAL A 83 0.17 -6.99 -12.66
N ILE A 84 0.32 -7.89 -13.64
CA ILE A 84 -0.75 -8.82 -14.02
C ILE A 84 -1.13 -9.73 -12.85
N VAL A 85 -0.15 -10.29 -12.14
CA VAL A 85 -0.40 -11.15 -10.98
C VAL A 85 -1.07 -10.38 -9.84
N MET A 86 -0.66 -9.14 -9.59
CA MET A 86 -1.30 -8.25 -8.62
C MET A 86 -2.77 -7.98 -9.01
N LEU A 87 -3.04 -7.63 -10.28
CA LEU A 87 -4.40 -7.36 -10.77
C LEU A 87 -5.28 -8.61 -10.70
N LEU A 88 -4.75 -9.80 -11.02
CA LEU A 88 -5.47 -11.06 -10.82
C LEU A 88 -5.79 -11.31 -9.34
N GLY A 89 -4.88 -10.97 -8.43
CA GLY A 89 -5.11 -11.02 -6.99
C GLY A 89 -6.23 -10.08 -6.53
N LEU A 90 -6.25 -8.85 -7.04
CA LEU A 90 -7.31 -7.87 -6.77
C LEU A 90 -8.66 -8.31 -7.34
N ILE A 91 -8.70 -8.83 -8.57
CA ILE A 91 -9.92 -9.41 -9.17
C ILE A 91 -10.44 -10.56 -8.31
N LEU A 92 -9.55 -11.48 -7.92
CA LEU A 92 -9.92 -12.61 -7.07
C LEU A 92 -10.50 -12.14 -5.73
N ARG A 93 -9.93 -11.10 -5.13
CA ARG A 93 -10.42 -10.45 -3.91
C ARG A 93 -11.82 -9.87 -4.10
N GLY A 94 -12.03 -9.05 -5.14
CA GLY A 94 -13.32 -8.41 -5.42
C GLY A 94 -14.44 -9.39 -5.72
N VAL A 95 -14.15 -10.42 -6.54
CA VAL A 95 -15.10 -11.51 -6.83
C VAL A 95 -15.39 -12.31 -5.55
N ALA A 96 -14.37 -12.67 -4.77
CA ALA A 96 -14.59 -13.37 -3.51
C ALA A 96 -15.49 -12.58 -2.56
N PHE A 97 -15.34 -11.26 -2.49
CA PHE A 97 -16.16 -10.39 -1.65
C PHE A 97 -17.65 -10.48 -2.01
N GLU A 98 -17.98 -10.33 -3.30
CA GLU A 98 -19.36 -10.29 -3.80
C GLU A 98 -20.05 -11.66 -3.82
N PHE A 99 -19.30 -12.73 -4.11
CA PHE A 99 -19.86 -14.09 -4.23
C PHE A 99 -19.91 -14.86 -2.91
N ARG A 100 -19.13 -14.47 -1.90
CA ARG A 100 -19.10 -15.14 -0.59
C ARG A 100 -20.47 -15.13 0.10
N SER A 101 -21.20 -14.01 0.06
CA SER A 101 -22.53 -13.90 0.68
C SER A 101 -23.57 -14.79 -0.01
N LYS A 102 -23.38 -15.05 -1.32
CA LYS A 102 -24.27 -15.86 -2.16
C LYS A 102 -23.96 -17.36 -2.09
N ALA A 103 -22.78 -17.74 -1.61
CA ALA A 103 -22.34 -19.13 -1.53
C ALA A 103 -22.68 -19.77 -0.18
N LEU A 104 -23.35 -20.94 -0.22
CA LEU A 104 -23.61 -21.78 0.96
C LEU A 104 -22.54 -22.88 1.12
N ARG A 105 -22.40 -23.78 0.13
CA ARG A 105 -21.49 -24.95 0.21
C ARG A 105 -20.03 -24.64 -0.18
N SER A 106 -19.82 -23.69 -1.09
CA SER A 106 -18.49 -23.32 -1.61
C SER A 106 -17.87 -22.10 -0.93
N ARG A 107 -18.40 -21.68 0.23
CA ARG A 107 -17.95 -20.47 0.95
C ARG A 107 -16.45 -20.50 1.28
N TRP A 108 -15.91 -21.68 1.61
CA TRP A 108 -14.48 -21.84 1.90
C TRP A 108 -13.57 -21.52 0.71
N ILE A 109 -14.02 -21.74 -0.53
CA ILE A 109 -13.26 -21.40 -1.74
C ILE A 109 -13.11 -19.89 -1.84
N TRP A 110 -14.19 -19.16 -1.55
CA TRP A 110 -14.19 -17.69 -1.55
C TRP A 110 -13.39 -17.13 -0.38
N ASP A 111 -13.44 -17.74 0.80
CA ASP A 111 -12.58 -17.35 1.93
C ASP A 111 -11.09 -17.49 1.58
N VAL A 112 -10.70 -18.64 1.00
CA VAL A 112 -9.31 -18.87 0.54
C VAL A 112 -8.94 -17.90 -0.58
N SER A 113 -9.84 -17.66 -1.54
CA SER A 113 -9.64 -16.73 -2.64
C SER A 113 -9.43 -15.29 -2.17
N PHE A 114 -10.19 -14.86 -1.15
CA PHE A 114 -10.07 -13.54 -0.56
C PHE A 114 -8.71 -13.35 0.14
N VAL A 115 -8.28 -14.34 0.92
CA VAL A 115 -6.97 -14.33 1.60
C VAL A 115 -5.83 -14.38 0.59
N ALA A 116 -5.90 -15.31 -0.37
CA ALA A 116 -4.87 -15.50 -1.38
C ALA A 116 -4.74 -14.28 -2.30
N GLY A 117 -5.87 -13.72 -2.77
CA GLY A 117 -5.88 -12.50 -3.59
C GLY A 117 -5.25 -11.32 -2.86
N SER A 118 -5.60 -11.13 -1.58
CA SER A 118 -5.03 -10.07 -0.74
C SER A 118 -3.53 -10.25 -0.49
N LEU A 119 -3.09 -11.49 -0.24
CA LEU A 119 -1.68 -11.81 -0.02
C LEU A 119 -0.85 -11.60 -1.30
N VAL A 120 -1.34 -12.10 -2.43
CA VAL A 120 -0.65 -12.00 -3.73
C VAL A 120 -0.53 -10.55 -4.16
N ALA A 121 -1.60 -9.76 -4.06
CA ALA A 121 -1.57 -8.34 -4.40
C ALA A 121 -0.56 -7.58 -3.52
N SER A 122 -0.61 -7.79 -2.20
CA SER A 122 0.32 -7.17 -1.23
C SER A 122 1.77 -7.55 -1.51
N PHE A 123 2.04 -8.83 -1.75
CA PHE A 123 3.39 -9.32 -2.01
C PHE A 123 3.96 -8.74 -3.31
N MET A 124 3.18 -8.75 -4.39
CA MET A 124 3.63 -8.21 -5.68
C MET A 124 3.89 -6.71 -5.59
N GLN A 125 3.06 -5.96 -4.88
CA GLN A 125 3.29 -4.54 -4.65
C GLN A 125 4.61 -4.29 -3.91
N GLY A 126 4.88 -5.03 -2.83
CA GLY A 126 6.12 -4.89 -2.07
C GLY A 126 7.34 -5.33 -2.87
N ALA A 127 7.21 -6.39 -3.68
CA ALA A 127 8.29 -6.86 -4.55
C ALA A 127 8.64 -5.85 -5.64
N MET A 128 7.64 -5.21 -6.27
CA MET A 128 7.91 -4.14 -7.24
C MET A 128 8.66 -2.96 -6.61
N VAL A 129 8.26 -2.54 -5.40
CA VAL A 129 8.97 -1.48 -4.68
C VAL A 129 10.40 -1.89 -4.32
N GLY A 130 10.60 -3.13 -3.85
CA GLY A 130 11.94 -3.65 -3.55
C GLY A 130 12.85 -3.69 -4.77
N ALA A 131 12.33 -4.18 -5.90
CA ALA A 131 13.08 -4.22 -7.16
C ALA A 131 13.44 -2.81 -7.68
N LEU A 132 12.56 -1.82 -7.48
CA LEU A 132 12.87 -0.41 -7.78
C LEU A 132 13.99 0.15 -6.89
N VAL A 133 14.01 -0.23 -5.60
CA VAL A 133 15.04 0.20 -4.65
C VAL A 133 16.40 -0.42 -4.94
N GLU A 134 16.43 -1.71 -5.26
CA GLU A 134 17.66 -2.44 -5.62
C GLU A 134 18.24 -1.93 -6.94
N GLY A 135 17.37 -1.54 -7.88
CA GLY A 135 17.73 -1.00 -9.17
C GLY A 135 17.55 -2.03 -10.27
N LEU A 136 16.70 -1.70 -11.25
CA LEU A 136 16.48 -2.54 -12.43
C LEU A 136 17.58 -2.31 -13.48
N GLN A 137 17.79 -3.30 -14.34
CA GLN A 137 18.77 -3.23 -15.41
C GLN A 137 18.20 -2.53 -16.64
N PHE A 138 18.86 -1.44 -17.06
CA PHE A 138 18.51 -0.66 -18.23
C PHE A 138 19.68 -0.53 -19.20
N SER A 139 19.37 -0.47 -20.49
CA SER A 139 20.31 -0.15 -21.56
C SER A 139 19.65 0.83 -22.53
N ASN A 140 20.29 1.98 -22.78
CA ASN A 140 19.74 3.05 -23.63
C ASN A 140 18.32 3.51 -23.26
N GLY A 141 17.94 3.44 -21.98
CA GLY A 141 16.60 3.81 -21.49
C GLY A 141 15.56 2.68 -21.56
N ASP A 142 15.89 1.55 -22.19
CA ASP A 142 15.03 0.38 -22.27
C ASP A 142 15.37 -0.65 -21.20
N TYR A 143 14.33 -1.29 -20.67
CA TYR A 143 14.48 -2.36 -19.68
C TYR A 143 15.04 -3.63 -20.33
N VAL A 144 16.15 -4.15 -19.79
CA VAL A 144 16.85 -5.33 -20.34
C VAL A 144 16.98 -6.49 -19.34
N GLY A 145 16.46 -6.35 -18.12
CA GLY A 145 16.55 -7.38 -17.07
C GLY A 145 15.75 -8.67 -17.33
N GLY A 146 15.05 -8.77 -18.48
CA GLY A 146 14.22 -9.91 -18.83
C GLY A 146 12.98 -10.08 -17.95
N THR A 147 12.19 -11.12 -18.21
CA THR A 147 10.87 -11.33 -17.59
C THR A 147 10.89 -11.44 -16.06
N PHE A 148 11.99 -11.95 -15.49
CA PHE A 148 12.14 -12.16 -14.05
C PHE A 148 13.20 -11.26 -13.40
N GLY A 149 13.69 -10.24 -14.09
CA GLY A 149 14.71 -9.33 -13.53
C GLY A 149 14.26 -8.54 -12.31
N TRP A 150 12.95 -8.47 -12.05
CA TRP A 150 12.38 -7.91 -10.82
C TRP A 150 12.45 -8.87 -9.63
N LEU A 151 12.62 -10.17 -9.85
CA LEU A 151 12.54 -11.19 -8.80
C LEU A 151 13.94 -11.49 -8.25
N THR A 152 14.25 -10.86 -7.13
CA THR A 152 15.49 -11.04 -6.37
C THR A 152 15.14 -11.43 -4.93
N ALA A 153 16.14 -11.86 -4.17
CA ALA A 153 15.94 -12.14 -2.75
C ALA A 153 15.49 -10.88 -1.99
N PHE A 154 16.03 -9.72 -2.36
CA PHE A 154 15.66 -8.44 -1.77
C PHE A 154 14.25 -8.00 -2.12
N SER A 155 13.83 -8.15 -3.38
CA SER A 155 12.47 -7.81 -3.78
C SER A 155 11.44 -8.76 -3.12
N ALA A 156 11.72 -10.06 -3.04
CA ALA A 156 10.89 -11.01 -2.30
C ALA A 156 10.79 -10.66 -0.80
N LEU A 157 11.91 -10.26 -0.17
CA LEU A 157 11.92 -9.77 1.21
C LEU A 157 11.02 -8.54 1.39
N CYS A 158 11.07 -7.59 0.45
CA CYS A 158 10.20 -6.40 0.45
C CYS A 158 8.72 -6.77 0.28
N GLY A 159 8.41 -7.76 -0.57
CA GLY A 159 7.07 -8.33 -0.68
C GLY A 159 6.55 -8.86 0.65
N ILE A 160 7.34 -9.69 1.34
CA ILE A 160 7.00 -10.23 2.66
C ILE A 160 6.84 -9.12 3.70
N GLY A 161 7.76 -8.15 3.71
CA GLY A 161 7.72 -6.99 4.60
C GLY A 161 6.44 -6.18 4.44
N LEU A 162 6.01 -5.94 3.20
CA LEU A 162 4.77 -5.21 2.93
C LEU A 162 3.54 -6.01 3.40
N CYS A 163 3.53 -7.34 3.24
CA CYS A 163 2.45 -8.18 3.78
C CYS A 163 2.33 -8.05 5.32
N PHE A 164 3.45 -8.03 6.05
CA PHE A 164 3.43 -7.75 7.49
C PHE A 164 2.92 -6.35 7.81
N GLY A 165 3.38 -5.34 7.06
CA GLY A 165 2.97 -3.95 7.24
C GLY A 165 1.48 -3.75 7.02
N TYR A 166 0.93 -4.26 5.91
CA TYR A 166 -0.50 -4.20 5.63
C TYR A 166 -1.32 -4.99 6.64
N SER A 167 -0.86 -6.18 7.04
CA SER A 167 -1.51 -6.93 8.12
C SER A 167 -1.54 -6.12 9.42
N LEU A 168 -0.47 -5.41 9.77
CA LEU A 168 -0.42 -4.53 10.94
C LEU A 168 -1.42 -3.37 10.82
N LEU A 169 -1.48 -2.75 9.64
CA LEU A 169 -2.42 -1.66 9.36
C LEU A 169 -3.88 -2.13 9.42
N GLY A 170 -4.18 -3.31 8.86
CA GLY A 170 -5.47 -3.98 8.95
C GLY A 170 -5.85 -4.37 10.38
N ALA A 171 -4.91 -4.90 11.19
CA ALA A 171 -5.16 -5.20 12.60
C ALA A 171 -5.54 -3.94 13.39
N CYS A 172 -4.84 -2.82 13.15
CA CYS A 172 -5.15 -1.55 13.79
C CYS A 172 -6.50 -0.97 13.32
N TRP A 173 -6.87 -1.17 12.05
CA TRP A 173 -8.19 -0.82 11.54
C TRP A 173 -9.30 -1.61 12.25
N LEU A 174 -9.13 -2.92 12.42
CA LEU A 174 -10.08 -3.77 13.13
C LEU A 174 -10.22 -3.37 14.60
N VAL A 175 -9.13 -3.03 15.28
CA VAL A 175 -9.18 -2.53 16.67
C VAL A 175 -10.00 -1.24 16.76
N ARG A 176 -9.89 -0.36 15.77
CA ARG A 176 -10.63 0.90 15.70
C ARG A 176 -12.12 0.70 15.36
N LYS A 177 -12.43 -0.24 14.47
CA LYS A 177 -13.78 -0.42 13.90
C LYS A 177 -14.65 -1.48 14.59
N CYS A 178 -14.05 -2.47 15.23
CA CYS A 178 -14.76 -3.58 15.86
C CYS A 178 -14.84 -3.43 17.38
N GLU A 179 -15.72 -4.24 17.98
CA GLU A 179 -15.83 -4.41 19.43
C GLU A 179 -15.74 -5.91 19.81
N GLY A 180 -15.61 -6.18 21.12
CA GLY A 180 -15.60 -7.54 21.67
C GLY A 180 -14.51 -8.45 21.09
N LEU A 181 -14.90 -9.67 20.72
CA LEU A 181 -13.97 -10.76 20.38
C LEU A 181 -13.10 -10.50 19.15
N VAL A 182 -13.60 -9.74 18.17
CA VAL A 182 -12.84 -9.40 16.94
C VAL A 182 -11.78 -8.36 17.26
N ARG A 183 -12.15 -7.32 18.02
CA ARG A 183 -11.22 -6.30 18.51
C ARG A 183 -10.09 -6.93 19.33
N ASP A 184 -10.43 -7.78 20.29
CA ASP A 184 -9.44 -8.41 21.17
C ASP A 184 -8.50 -9.36 20.40
N ALA A 185 -9.03 -10.07 19.40
CA ALA A 185 -8.23 -10.93 18.53
C ALA A 185 -7.28 -10.11 17.64
N ALA A 186 -7.74 -9.02 17.04
CA ALA A 186 -6.91 -8.13 16.23
C ALA A 186 -5.82 -7.48 17.09
N ARG A 187 -6.17 -7.06 18.30
CA ARG A 187 -5.24 -6.43 19.22
C ARG A 187 -4.10 -7.35 19.66
N ARG A 188 -4.38 -8.64 19.87
CA ARG A 188 -3.34 -9.65 20.16
C ARG A 188 -2.38 -9.88 18.99
N GLN A 189 -2.79 -9.56 17.76
CA GLN A 189 -1.96 -9.70 16.56
C GLN A 189 -1.05 -8.49 16.32
N ILE A 190 -1.37 -7.32 16.89
CA ILE A 190 -0.57 -6.10 16.70
C ILE A 190 0.91 -6.28 17.14
N PRO A 191 1.24 -6.80 18.35
CA PRO A 191 2.63 -6.97 18.76
C PRO A 191 3.48 -7.85 17.84
N PRO A 192 3.09 -9.10 17.49
CA PRO A 192 3.90 -9.92 16.60
C PRO A 192 4.03 -9.32 15.19
N LEU A 193 2.99 -8.66 14.68
CA LEU A 193 3.06 -7.98 13.37
C LEU A 193 4.01 -6.77 13.41
N ALA A 194 3.96 -5.97 14.48
CA ALA A 194 4.88 -4.84 14.67
C ALA A 194 6.34 -5.30 14.80
N ILE A 195 6.59 -6.41 15.51
CA ILE A 195 7.92 -7.03 15.58
C ILE A 195 8.34 -7.52 14.18
N GLY A 196 7.45 -8.14 13.42
CA GLY A 196 7.71 -8.55 12.04
C GLY A 196 8.14 -7.39 11.14
N VAL A 197 7.42 -6.26 11.20
CA VAL A 197 7.77 -5.03 10.46
C VAL A 197 9.11 -4.47 10.94
N LEU A 198 9.38 -4.44 12.24
CA LEU A 198 10.66 -3.96 12.78
C LEU A 198 11.82 -4.83 12.30
N MET A 199 11.67 -6.15 12.37
CA MET A 199 12.67 -7.10 11.88
C MET A 199 12.92 -6.92 10.37
N PHE A 200 11.85 -6.76 9.59
CA PHE A 200 11.96 -6.43 8.17
C PHE A 200 12.78 -5.16 7.93
N LEU A 201 12.48 -4.06 8.64
CA LEU A 201 13.23 -2.80 8.51
C LEU A 201 14.71 -2.96 8.87
N ILE A 202 15.03 -3.72 9.92
CA ILE A 202 16.41 -4.02 10.32
C ILE A 202 17.13 -4.80 9.22
N VAL A 203 16.50 -5.86 8.70
CA VAL A 203 17.10 -6.70 7.65
C VAL A 203 17.30 -5.91 6.36
N VAL A 204 16.32 -5.11 5.94
CA VAL A 204 16.43 -4.27 4.74
C VAL A 204 17.54 -3.23 4.90
N PHE A 205 17.64 -2.58 6.06
CA PHE A 205 18.70 -1.61 6.32
C PHE A 205 20.09 -2.27 6.31
N ALA A 206 20.22 -3.44 6.95
CA ALA A 206 21.47 -4.20 6.95
C ALA A 206 21.86 -4.67 5.54
N TYR A 207 20.89 -5.14 4.76
CA TYR A 207 21.10 -5.53 3.36
C TYR A 207 21.52 -4.33 2.51
N ALA A 208 20.84 -3.20 2.64
CA ALA A 208 21.18 -1.98 1.93
C ALA A 208 22.63 -1.54 2.20
N LEU A 209 23.08 -1.68 3.46
CA LEU A 209 24.45 -1.36 3.87
C LEU A 209 25.47 -2.35 3.30
N ALA A 210 25.15 -3.64 3.30
CA ALA A 210 26.02 -4.70 2.79
C ALA A 210 26.22 -4.60 1.26
N GLU A 211 25.16 -4.30 0.51
CA GLU A 211 25.19 -4.17 -0.95
C GLU A 211 25.58 -2.76 -1.42
N HIS A 212 25.94 -1.86 -0.49
CA HIS A 212 26.27 -0.46 -0.78
C HIS A 212 25.26 0.22 -1.71
N LEU A 213 23.97 0.02 -1.44
CA LEU A 213 22.92 0.47 -2.35
C LEU A 213 23.06 1.98 -2.63
N PRO A 214 22.88 2.43 -3.88
CA PRO A 214 23.03 3.84 -4.26
C PRO A 214 22.18 4.82 -3.42
N ILE A 215 21.09 4.32 -2.84
CA ILE A 215 20.21 5.08 -1.96
C ILE A 215 20.91 5.55 -0.67
N LEU A 216 21.93 4.83 -0.17
CA LEU A 216 22.65 5.21 1.05
C LEU A 216 23.49 6.47 0.88
N GLN A 217 24.12 6.64 -0.28
CA GLN A 217 24.90 7.85 -0.58
C GLN A 217 24.01 9.10 -0.55
N ARG A 218 22.78 9.00 -1.08
CA ARG A 218 21.79 10.10 -1.04
C ARG A 218 21.48 10.57 0.38
N TRP A 219 21.43 9.66 1.34
CA TRP A 219 21.10 9.99 2.73
C TRP A 219 22.24 10.71 3.42
N THR A 220 23.48 10.35 3.09
CA THR A 220 24.68 11.07 3.56
C THR A 220 24.73 12.49 2.99
N ASP A 221 24.41 12.64 1.69
CA ASP A 221 24.41 13.95 1.02
C ASP A 221 23.24 14.86 1.45
N ARG A 222 22.11 14.26 1.87
CA ARG A 222 20.87 14.95 2.22
C ARG A 222 20.41 14.55 3.62
N PRO A 223 21.05 15.06 4.68
CA PRO A 223 20.77 14.65 6.05
C PRO A 223 19.34 14.97 6.52
N TYR A 224 18.63 15.89 5.86
CA TYR A 224 17.22 16.15 6.15
C TYR A 224 16.31 14.94 5.88
N LEU A 225 16.75 13.96 5.08
CA LEU A 225 15.99 12.73 4.83
C LEU A 225 15.80 11.90 6.10
N PHE A 226 16.70 12.00 7.09
CA PHE A 226 16.57 11.32 8.39
C PHE A 226 15.35 11.79 9.20
N LEU A 227 14.74 12.92 8.84
CA LEU A 227 13.51 13.39 9.48
C LEU A 227 12.37 12.37 9.35
N PHE A 228 12.22 11.73 8.19
CA PHE A 228 11.12 10.79 7.96
C PHE A 228 11.29 9.49 8.76
N PRO A 229 12.45 8.81 8.76
CA PRO A 229 12.71 7.71 9.68
C PRO A 229 12.54 8.10 11.16
N LEU A 230 12.91 9.33 11.55
CA LEU A 230 12.73 9.81 12.92
C LEU A 230 11.24 9.96 13.27
N ILE A 231 10.42 10.48 12.36
CA ILE A 231 8.95 10.53 12.49
C ILE A 231 8.39 9.10 12.63
N GLY A 232 8.86 8.17 11.79
CA GLY A 232 8.48 6.76 11.85
C GLY A 232 8.85 6.10 13.18
N ALA A 233 10.05 6.37 13.70
CA ALA A 233 10.51 5.87 14.99
C ALA A 233 9.69 6.44 16.16
N GLY A 234 9.37 7.74 16.12
CA GLY A 234 8.47 8.37 17.08
C GLY A 234 7.07 7.76 17.06
N ALA A 235 6.50 7.53 15.86
CA ALA A 235 5.21 6.87 15.70
C ALA A 235 5.24 5.42 16.21
N ALA A 236 6.33 4.68 15.98
CA ALA A 236 6.51 3.32 16.49
C ALA A 236 6.60 3.30 18.03
N ALA A 237 7.26 4.29 18.65
CA ALA A 237 7.30 4.43 20.10
C ALA A 237 5.90 4.70 20.68
N VAL A 238 5.12 5.60 20.06
CA VAL A 238 3.74 5.86 20.48
C VAL A 238 2.88 4.61 20.30
N LEU A 239 3.00 3.90 19.18
CA LEU A 239 2.32 2.62 18.95
C LEU A 239 2.62 1.61 20.07
N ALA A 240 3.90 1.44 20.43
CA ALA A 240 4.31 0.56 21.51
C ALA A 240 3.69 0.97 22.85
N THR A 241 3.70 2.27 23.17
CA THR A 241 3.04 2.77 24.40
C THR A 241 1.52 2.57 24.38
N SER A 242 0.87 2.72 23.23
CA SER A 242 -0.57 2.49 23.06
C SER A 242 -0.94 1.04 23.32
N VAL A 243 -0.12 0.11 22.81
CA VAL A 243 -0.26 -1.33 23.05
C VAL A 243 -0.17 -1.64 24.55
N LEU A 244 0.83 -1.07 25.25
CA LEU A 244 1.03 -1.26 26.70
C LEU A 244 -0.06 -0.60 27.55
N ARG A 245 -0.57 0.55 27.15
CA ARG A 245 -1.61 1.31 27.88
C ARG A 245 -3.03 0.87 27.60
N HIS A 246 -3.21 -0.14 26.75
CA HIS A 246 -4.53 -0.57 26.31
C HIS A 246 -5.39 0.51 25.65
N ASP A 247 -4.72 1.39 24.89
CA ASP A 247 -5.37 2.42 24.09
C ASP A 247 -5.59 1.95 22.64
N ASP A 248 -6.87 1.91 22.25
CA ASP A 248 -7.33 1.45 20.94
C ASP A 248 -7.43 2.59 19.89
N TYR A 249 -7.25 3.86 20.30
CA TYR A 249 -7.44 5.03 19.42
C TYR A 249 -6.22 5.33 18.54
N TRP A 250 -5.04 5.43 19.15
CA TRP A 250 -3.80 5.81 18.47
C TRP A 250 -3.20 4.79 17.48
N PRO A 251 -3.33 3.45 17.65
CA PRO A 251 -2.57 2.49 16.86
C PRO A 251 -2.71 2.67 15.34
N PHE A 252 -3.92 2.86 14.84
CA PHE A 252 -4.16 3.05 13.41
C PHE A 252 -3.48 4.30 12.85
N HIS A 253 -3.57 5.42 13.57
CA HIS A 253 -2.95 6.68 13.16
C HIS A 253 -1.43 6.59 13.16
N MET A 254 -0.86 5.90 14.15
CA MET A 254 0.59 5.73 14.23
C MET A 254 1.11 4.79 13.14
N VAL A 255 0.44 3.68 12.83
CA VAL A 255 0.85 2.81 11.73
C VAL A 255 0.69 3.52 10.38
N ALA A 256 -0.39 4.27 10.16
CA ALA A 256 -0.54 5.09 8.95
C ALA A 256 0.59 6.14 8.83
N LEU A 257 1.00 6.75 9.94
CA LEU A 257 2.11 7.69 9.97
C LEU A 257 3.46 7.00 9.67
N ILE A 258 3.69 5.78 10.16
CA ILE A 258 4.88 4.97 9.82
C ILE A 258 4.92 4.72 8.30
N PHE A 259 3.79 4.32 7.70
CA PHE A 259 3.69 4.11 6.26
C PHE A 259 3.94 5.40 5.46
N ALA A 260 3.34 6.52 5.87
CA ALA A 260 3.55 7.81 5.23
C ALA A 260 5.01 8.27 5.35
N ALA A 261 5.65 8.06 6.50
CA ALA A 261 7.07 8.35 6.71
C ALA A 261 7.95 7.46 5.82
N ALA A 262 7.71 6.15 5.77
CA ALA A 262 8.46 5.22 4.92
C ALA A 262 8.32 5.59 3.43
N PHE A 263 7.10 5.88 2.98
CA PHE A 263 6.84 6.34 1.61
C PHE A 263 7.54 7.68 1.31
N GLY A 264 7.43 8.66 2.22
CA GLY A 264 8.08 9.98 2.06
C GLY A 264 9.61 9.86 2.00
N THR A 265 10.18 8.98 2.83
CA THR A 265 11.60 8.63 2.79
C THR A 265 12.01 8.13 1.41
N LEU A 266 11.26 7.17 0.87
CA LEU A 266 11.53 6.57 -0.44
C LEU A 266 11.38 7.58 -1.58
N ALA A 267 10.25 8.30 -1.62
CA ALA A 267 9.94 9.27 -2.67
C ALA A 267 10.99 10.39 -2.74
N LEU A 268 11.42 10.93 -1.60
CA LEU A 268 12.44 11.97 -1.55
C LEU A 268 13.85 11.45 -1.77
N SER A 269 14.11 10.18 -1.44
CA SER A 269 15.39 9.54 -1.76
C SER A 269 15.58 9.42 -3.27
N PHE A 270 14.51 9.14 -4.01
CA PHE A 270 14.57 9.02 -5.47
C PHE A 270 14.57 10.36 -6.19
N TRP A 271 14.07 11.44 -5.59
CA TRP A 271 14.12 12.78 -6.19
C TRP A 271 15.53 13.18 -6.69
N PRO A 272 15.70 13.66 -7.95
CA PRO A 272 14.69 14.05 -8.94
C PRO A 272 14.33 12.97 -9.97
N TYR A 273 14.56 11.69 -9.68
CA TYR A 273 14.31 10.58 -10.59
C TYR A 273 12.88 10.08 -10.48
N MET A 274 12.23 9.85 -11.63
CA MET A 274 10.96 9.12 -11.72
C MET A 274 11.20 7.61 -11.70
N ILE A 275 12.22 7.16 -12.44
CA ILE A 275 12.76 5.80 -12.35
C ILE A 275 14.20 5.92 -11.84
N PRO A 276 14.53 5.32 -10.68
CA PRO A 276 15.81 5.52 -10.03
C PRO A 276 17.00 5.33 -10.98
N PHE A 277 17.83 6.38 -11.08
CA PHE A 277 19.10 6.40 -11.83
C PHE A 277 19.01 6.24 -13.36
N VAL A 278 17.80 6.34 -13.92
CA VAL A 278 17.57 6.07 -15.36
C VAL A 278 16.80 7.21 -16.02
N LEU A 279 15.72 7.66 -15.38
CA LEU A 279 14.82 8.64 -15.97
C LEU A 279 14.46 9.73 -14.95
N THR A 280 14.83 10.97 -15.25
CA THR A 280 14.46 12.11 -14.40
C THR A 280 12.99 12.49 -14.58
N ILE A 281 12.45 13.20 -13.60
CA ILE A 281 11.07 13.72 -13.63
C ILE A 281 10.82 14.58 -14.88
N ASP A 282 11.78 15.43 -15.25
CA ASP A 282 11.63 16.35 -16.37
C ASP A 282 11.71 15.63 -17.72
N GLU A 283 12.56 14.60 -17.84
CA GLU A 283 12.63 13.74 -19.04
C GLU A 283 11.40 12.84 -19.18
N ALA A 284 10.83 12.38 -18.07
CA ALA A 284 9.63 11.54 -18.08
C ALA A 284 8.36 12.31 -18.44
N ALA A 285 8.36 13.63 -18.26
CA ALA A 285 7.17 14.45 -18.35
C ALA A 285 6.64 14.57 -19.79
N ALA A 286 5.31 14.50 -19.94
CA ALA A 286 4.65 14.79 -21.20
C ALA A 286 4.85 16.25 -21.64
N PRO A 287 4.66 16.58 -22.94
CA PRO A 287 4.73 17.95 -23.43
C PRO A 287 3.83 18.90 -22.62
N HIS A 288 4.29 20.14 -22.43
CA HIS A 288 3.60 21.13 -21.60
C HIS A 288 2.13 21.32 -21.96
N ALA A 289 1.81 21.32 -23.26
CA ALA A 289 0.43 21.46 -23.74
C ALA A 289 -0.50 20.34 -23.21
N SER A 290 -0.03 19.09 -23.21
CA SER A 290 -0.77 17.94 -22.67
C SER A 290 -0.96 18.05 -21.16
N LEU A 291 0.11 18.41 -20.43
CA LEU A 291 0.05 18.59 -18.98
C LEU A 291 -0.90 19.72 -18.57
N ALA A 292 -0.91 20.83 -19.32
CA ALA A 292 -1.79 21.96 -19.08
C ALA A 292 -3.25 21.60 -19.38
N PHE A 293 -3.52 20.92 -20.50
CA PHE A 293 -4.86 20.45 -20.84
C PHE A 293 -5.44 19.53 -19.75
N MET A 294 -4.67 18.51 -19.34
CA MET A 294 -5.08 17.62 -18.25
C MET A 294 -5.24 18.36 -16.92
N PHE A 295 -4.42 19.40 -16.67
CA PHE A 295 -4.44 20.13 -15.40
C PHE A 295 -5.78 20.84 -15.22
N TRP A 296 -6.25 21.52 -16.26
CA TRP A 296 -7.49 22.28 -16.18
C TRP A 296 -8.71 21.39 -16.00
N GLY A 297 -8.77 20.22 -16.63
CA GLY A 297 -9.89 19.29 -16.46
C GLY A 297 -9.73 18.40 -15.22
N ALA A 298 -8.76 17.49 -15.28
CA ALA A 298 -8.57 16.45 -14.27
C ALA A 298 -7.93 16.98 -12.98
N GLY A 299 -6.91 17.83 -13.10
CA GLY A 299 -6.18 18.36 -11.96
C GLY A 299 -7.01 19.30 -11.08
N LEU A 300 -7.68 20.29 -11.70
CA LEU A 300 -8.40 21.34 -10.98
C LEU A 300 -9.81 20.94 -10.53
N PHE A 301 -10.53 20.13 -11.32
CA PHE A 301 -11.93 19.78 -11.00
C PHE A 301 -12.08 18.34 -10.51
N VAL A 302 -11.61 17.36 -11.30
CA VAL A 302 -11.87 15.94 -11.00
C VAL A 302 -11.18 15.52 -9.71
N PHE A 303 -9.91 15.90 -9.52
CA PHE A 303 -9.15 15.45 -8.36
C PHE A 303 -9.68 15.99 -7.02
N PRO A 304 -9.97 17.30 -6.85
CA PRO A 304 -10.60 17.79 -5.62
C PRO A 304 -11.99 17.18 -5.38
N LEU A 305 -12.76 16.94 -6.45
CA LEU A 305 -14.06 16.29 -6.34
C LEU A 305 -13.93 14.84 -5.85
N MET A 306 -12.94 14.10 -6.35
CA MET A 306 -12.64 12.75 -5.86
C MET A 306 -12.23 12.74 -4.39
N LEU A 307 -11.36 13.67 -3.98
CA LEU A 307 -10.98 13.80 -2.56
C LEU A 307 -12.19 14.12 -1.68
N LEU A 308 -13.07 15.00 -2.14
CA LEU A 308 -14.31 15.32 -1.44
C LEU A 308 -15.22 14.10 -1.34
N TYR A 309 -15.39 13.36 -2.43
CA TYR A 309 -16.19 12.13 -2.47
C TYR A 309 -15.67 11.10 -1.46
N VAL A 310 -14.36 10.85 -1.45
CA VAL A 310 -13.72 9.95 -0.47
C VAL A 310 -13.91 10.46 0.96
N ALA A 311 -13.68 11.75 1.21
CA ALA A 311 -13.86 12.34 2.53
C ALA A 311 -15.31 12.22 3.04
N VAL A 312 -16.30 12.43 2.16
CA VAL A 312 -17.72 12.25 2.47
C VAL A 312 -18.02 10.78 2.75
N GLY A 313 -17.53 9.85 1.92
CA GLY A 313 -17.70 8.41 2.13
C GLY A 313 -17.22 7.95 3.50
N TYR A 314 -15.98 8.31 3.87
CA TYR A 314 -15.42 7.97 5.19
C TYR A 314 -16.14 8.68 6.35
N ARG A 315 -16.69 9.88 6.13
CA ARG A 315 -17.49 10.59 7.13
C ARG A 315 -18.83 9.91 7.38
N VAL A 316 -19.49 9.42 6.33
CA VAL A 316 -20.76 8.68 6.41
C VAL A 316 -20.55 7.35 7.14
N PHE A 317 -19.50 6.60 6.79
CA PHE A 317 -19.19 5.29 7.39
C PHE A 317 -18.24 5.37 8.60
N ARG A 318 -18.26 6.48 9.35
CA ARG A 318 -17.35 6.68 10.50
C ARG A 318 -17.64 5.78 11.71
N GLY A 319 -18.87 5.27 11.82
CA GLY A 319 -19.30 4.40 12.93
C GLY A 319 -18.49 3.11 13.06
N LYS A 320 -18.61 2.47 14.23
CA LYS A 320 -18.10 1.12 14.45
C LYS A 320 -19.04 0.09 13.83
N SER A 321 -18.49 -1.01 13.34
CA SER A 321 -19.27 -2.13 12.84
C SER A 321 -19.85 -2.88 14.04
N ALA A 322 -21.16 -2.85 14.21
CA ALA A 322 -21.83 -3.66 15.22
C ALA A 322 -21.70 -5.15 14.84
N PRO A 323 -21.58 -6.07 15.82
CA PRO A 323 -21.71 -7.49 15.53
C PRO A 323 -23.07 -7.74 14.86
N ALA A 324 -23.11 -8.62 13.86
CA ALA A 324 -24.36 -9.06 13.26
C ALA A 324 -25.30 -9.50 14.38
N VAL A 325 -26.38 -8.75 14.59
CA VAL A 325 -27.45 -9.18 15.48
C VAL A 325 -28.13 -10.29 14.69
N ASP A 326 -27.98 -11.52 15.15
CA ASP A 326 -28.79 -12.65 14.69
C ASP A 326 -30.26 -12.26 14.88
N HIS A 327 -30.91 -11.82 13.81
CA HIS A 327 -32.36 -11.83 13.76
C HIS A 327 -32.75 -13.29 13.56
N TYR A 328 -33.03 -13.93 14.70
CA TYR A 328 -33.62 -15.26 14.88
C TYR A 328 -34.66 -15.62 13.80
#